data_AF-A0A497NXC8-F1
#
_entry.id   AF-A0A497NXC8-F1
#
_cell.length_a   1.000
_cell.length_b   1.000
_cell.length_c   1.000
_cell.angle_alpha   90.00
_cell.angle_beta   90.00
_cell.angle_gamma   90.00
#
_symmetry.space_group_name_H-M   'P 1'
#
loop_
_entity.id
_entity.type
_entity.pdbx_description
1 polymer ?
#
loop_
_entity_poly.entity_id
_entity_poly.type
_entity_poly.pdbx_seq_one_letter_code
_entity_poly.pdbx_strand_id
1 'polypeptide(L)'
;MSNEKKKVDRRTFLKGLAVGLVVGAGVAGAVAAGMRPSPITITTTSTVPGPTVTETTTAVKTMTAVKTTTKLKTTTVPGPTVTETVTTTVTPAPPKPKPQANGFLYIDYRLCTGCMLCALACSERNIKRYAPDLAKDTINIEFAVIRPMRFQYVDIPVVCGQCSLYEWAEGTNLPPCAYVCPTKALSVNEMGYLEVDRDKCLGIETCGRCLEVCEEQFGSGIYFDPVYKKAMVCDMCGGSPERVEACPEDAIKFYAPRILNGRYWVERPERWAELVYAKLYEWRRKIAED
;
A
#
# COMPACT_ATOMS: atom_id res chain seq x y z
N MET A 1 36.49 39.35 1.44
CA MET A 1 35.70 40.33 0.65
C MET A 1 35.41 39.66 -0.69
N SER A 2 34.36 38.85 -0.80
CA SER A 2 32.92 39.16 -0.88
C SER A 2 32.42 39.13 -2.33
N ASN A 3 31.55 38.16 -2.61
CA ASN A 3 30.45 38.15 -3.59
C ASN A 3 30.79 38.37 -5.08
N GLU A 4 30.16 37.71 -6.06
CA GLU A 4 28.74 37.39 -6.15
C GLU A 4 28.54 36.35 -7.28
N LYS A 5 27.95 35.18 -6.99
CA LYS A 5 27.50 34.25 -8.04
C LYS A 5 26.25 34.85 -8.70
N LYS A 6 26.38 35.36 -9.93
CA LYS A 6 25.25 35.83 -10.76
C LYS A 6 24.17 34.75 -10.86
N LYS A 7 23.01 34.98 -10.22
CA LYS A 7 21.79 34.20 -10.42
C LYS A 7 21.30 34.41 -11.84
N VAL A 8 21.19 33.33 -12.61
CA VAL A 8 20.50 33.34 -13.91
C VAL A 8 19.00 33.48 -13.64
N ASP A 9 18.44 34.65 -13.97
CA ASP A 9 17.02 34.90 -13.84
C ASP A 9 16.20 34.12 -14.87
N ARG A 10 15.02 33.66 -14.45
CA ARG A 10 14.09 32.78 -15.18
C ARG A 10 13.69 33.35 -16.55
N ARG A 11 13.75 34.68 -16.72
CA ARG A 11 13.51 35.36 -18.01
C ARG A 11 14.64 35.21 -19.03
N THR A 12 15.87 34.99 -18.59
CA THR A 12 17.02 34.78 -19.49
C THR A 12 17.03 33.36 -20.03
N PHE A 13 16.61 32.38 -19.22
CA PHE A 13 16.42 30.99 -19.65
C PHE A 13 15.29 30.85 -20.68
N LEU A 14 14.18 31.57 -20.50
CA LEU A 14 13.05 31.56 -21.43
C LEU A 14 13.34 32.24 -22.77
N LYS A 15 14.25 33.22 -22.81
CA LYS A 15 14.70 33.85 -24.07
C LYS A 15 15.60 32.93 -24.90
N GLY A 16 16.36 32.03 -24.26
CA GLY A 16 17.18 31.02 -24.96
C GLY A 16 16.35 29.95 -25.68
N LEU A 17 15.14 29.68 -25.20
CA LEU A 17 14.21 28.71 -25.79
C LEU A 17 13.48 29.23 -27.04
N ALA A 18 13.47 30.54 -27.29
CA ALA A 18 12.72 31.16 -28.38
C ALA A 18 13.53 31.38 -29.68
N VAL A 19 14.83 31.04 -29.72
CA VAL A 19 15.69 31.29 -30.90
C VAL A 19 16.18 29.99 -31.58
N GLY A 20 15.88 28.81 -31.03
CA GLY A 20 16.35 27.52 -31.53
C GLY A 20 15.32 26.72 -32.35
N LEU A 21 14.58 27.34 -33.28
CA LEU A 21 13.56 26.64 -34.09
C LEU A 21 13.77 26.71 -35.60
N VAL A 22 15.00 26.82 -36.08
CA VAL A 22 15.30 26.61 -37.49
C VAL A 22 16.62 25.83 -37.63
N VAL A 23 16.54 24.72 -38.37
CA VAL A 23 17.61 23.80 -38.82
C VAL A 23 17.93 22.62 -37.88
N GLY A 24 17.59 21.40 -38.35
CA GLY A 24 18.36 20.18 -38.04
C GLY A 24 17.59 19.07 -37.34
N ALA A 25 17.35 17.97 -38.07
CA ALA A 25 16.70 16.74 -37.67
C ALA A 25 17.31 16.03 -36.44
N GLY A 26 16.46 15.29 -35.72
CA GLY A 26 16.88 14.09 -34.99
C GLY A 26 16.59 14.06 -33.48
N VAL A 27 15.60 13.25 -33.13
CA VAL A 27 15.47 12.51 -31.86
C VAL A 27 15.11 13.31 -30.59
N ALA A 28 14.14 12.73 -29.86
CA ALA A 28 13.75 12.93 -28.46
C ALA A 28 12.79 14.09 -28.11
N GLY A 29 11.56 13.69 -27.76
CA GLY A 29 10.85 14.24 -26.60
C GLY A 29 9.79 15.31 -26.87
N ALA A 30 8.52 14.91 -26.88
CA ALA A 30 7.42 15.78 -26.48
C ALA A 30 6.36 14.98 -25.70
N VAL A 31 6.10 15.44 -24.48
CA VAL A 31 5.08 14.97 -23.56
C VAL A 31 3.76 15.70 -23.86
N ALA A 32 2.66 14.94 -23.75
CA ALA A 32 1.27 15.35 -23.52
C ALA A 32 0.52 16.17 -24.58
N ALA A 33 -0.38 15.48 -25.30
CA ALA A 33 -1.78 15.91 -25.44
C ALA A 33 -2.64 14.75 -26.00
N GLY A 34 -3.54 14.20 -25.17
CA GLY A 34 -4.91 13.81 -25.57
C GLY A 34 -5.19 12.87 -26.75
N MET A 35 -4.22 12.18 -27.35
CA MET A 35 -4.50 11.24 -28.44
C MET A 35 -4.73 9.83 -27.89
N ARG A 36 -6.00 9.43 -27.82
CA ARG A 36 -6.39 8.01 -27.73
C ARG A 36 -5.88 7.32 -29.01
N PRO A 37 -5.07 6.24 -28.94
CA PRO A 37 -4.66 5.55 -30.16
C PRO A 37 -5.90 4.96 -30.83
N SER A 38 -6.20 5.41 -32.05
CA SER A 38 -7.26 4.80 -32.86
C SER A 38 -6.90 3.35 -33.15
N PRO A 39 -7.82 2.39 -32.97
CA PRO A 39 -7.54 1.00 -33.31
C PRO A 39 -7.31 0.88 -34.82
N ILE A 40 -6.22 0.21 -35.21
CA ILE A 40 -5.99 -0.18 -36.60
C ILE A 40 -6.55 -1.58 -36.75
N THR A 41 -7.60 -1.70 -37.54
CA THR A 41 -8.20 -2.98 -37.92
C THR A 41 -7.48 -3.50 -39.15
N ILE A 42 -6.80 -4.64 -39.03
CA ILE A 42 -6.20 -5.32 -40.19
C ILE A 42 -7.09 -6.53 -40.49
N THR A 43 -7.75 -6.49 -41.65
CA THR A 43 -8.58 -7.59 -42.13
C THR A 43 -7.78 -8.36 -43.17
N THR A 44 -7.41 -9.59 -42.86
CA THR A 44 -6.83 -10.51 -43.84
C THR A 44 -7.86 -11.58 -44.17
N THR A 45 -8.26 -11.62 -45.44
CA THR A 45 -9.20 -12.63 -45.94
C THR A 45 -8.40 -13.72 -46.64
N SER A 46 -8.55 -14.96 -46.19
CA SER A 46 -8.07 -16.14 -46.91
C SER A 46 -9.26 -17.03 -47.22
N THR A 47 -9.45 -17.34 -48.49
CA THR A 47 -10.48 -18.26 -48.97
C THR A 47 -9.92 -19.67 -49.12
N VAL A 48 -10.59 -20.64 -48.49
CA VAL A 48 -10.40 -22.09 -48.72
C VAL A 48 -11.79 -22.66 -49.06
N PRO A 49 -11.92 -23.68 -49.96
CA PRO A 49 -13.24 -24.10 -50.44
C PRO A 49 -14.06 -24.73 -49.30
N GLY A 50 -15.15 -24.07 -48.91
CA GLY A 50 -16.00 -24.47 -47.79
C GLY A 50 -16.57 -23.24 -47.05
N PRO A 51 -16.41 -23.09 -45.73
CA PRO A 51 -16.91 -21.93 -45.00
C PRO A 51 -15.93 -20.74 -45.05
N THR A 52 -16.45 -19.53 -45.28
CA THR A 52 -15.69 -18.28 -45.17
C THR A 52 -15.43 -17.95 -43.71
N VAL A 53 -14.17 -17.98 -43.29
CA VAL A 53 -13.75 -17.54 -41.95
C VAL A 53 -13.15 -16.14 -42.06
N THR A 54 -13.80 -15.16 -41.45
CA THR A 54 -13.30 -13.78 -41.37
C THR A 54 -12.60 -13.58 -40.03
N GLU A 55 -11.27 -13.65 -40.00
CA GLU A 55 -10.51 -13.23 -38.82
C GLU A 55 -10.26 -11.72 -38.86
N THR A 56 -10.80 -11.01 -37.88
CA THR A 56 -10.52 -9.58 -37.66
C THR A 56 -9.62 -9.47 -36.44
N THR A 57 -8.37 -9.10 -36.63
CA THR A 57 -7.44 -8.84 -35.52
C THR A 57 -7.24 -7.34 -35.35
N THR A 58 -7.62 -6.84 -34.17
CA THR A 58 -7.38 -5.45 -33.77
C THR A 58 -6.16 -5.42 -32.86
N ALA A 59 -5.01 -4.97 -33.36
CA ALA A 59 -3.79 -4.86 -32.58
C ALA A 59 -3.65 -3.45 -32.01
N VAL A 60 -3.72 -3.31 -30.68
CA VAL A 60 -3.34 -2.10 -29.96
C VAL A 60 -1.90 -2.24 -29.51
N LYS A 61 -1.02 -1.35 -29.96
CA LYS A 61 0.40 -1.37 -29.61
C LYS A 61 0.59 -0.86 -28.18
N THR A 62 0.46 -1.75 -27.20
CA THR A 62 0.84 -1.49 -25.80
C THR A 62 2.20 -2.11 -25.54
N MET A 63 3.12 -1.36 -24.90
CA MET A 63 4.52 -1.75 -24.66
C MET A 63 4.73 -2.87 -23.61
N THR A 64 3.73 -3.73 -23.38
CA THR A 64 3.82 -4.79 -22.36
C THR A 64 3.37 -6.11 -22.97
N ALA A 65 4.19 -7.14 -22.85
CA ALA A 65 3.88 -8.47 -23.39
C ALA A 65 2.65 -9.06 -22.68
N VAL A 66 1.51 -9.03 -23.37
CA VAL A 66 0.25 -9.66 -22.92
C VAL A 66 0.23 -11.09 -23.47
N LYS A 67 0.15 -12.09 -22.60
CA LYS A 67 0.00 -13.49 -22.99
C LYS A 67 -1.48 -13.87 -22.97
N THR A 68 -2.15 -13.72 -24.11
CA THR A 68 -3.56 -14.08 -24.28
C THR A 68 -3.67 -15.60 -24.43
N THR A 69 -4.47 -16.27 -23.58
CA THR A 69 -4.77 -17.70 -23.73
C THR A 69 -6.28 -17.88 -23.86
N THR A 70 -6.76 -18.23 -25.05
CA THR A 70 -8.18 -18.46 -25.33
C THR A 70 -8.49 -19.93 -25.07
N LYS A 71 -9.40 -20.24 -24.13
CA LYS A 71 -9.97 -21.58 -23.97
C LYS A 71 -11.45 -21.53 -24.34
N LEU A 72 -11.83 -22.23 -25.41
CA LEU A 72 -13.25 -22.44 -25.76
C LEU A 72 -13.80 -23.62 -24.96
N LYS A 73 -14.95 -23.43 -24.32
CA LYS A 73 -15.76 -24.52 -23.74
C LYS A 73 -17.12 -24.49 -24.41
N THR A 74 -17.40 -25.51 -25.22
CA THR A 74 -18.68 -25.66 -25.92
C THR A 74 -19.63 -26.47 -25.04
N THR A 75 -20.81 -25.91 -24.74
CA THR A 75 -21.92 -26.67 -24.13
C THR A 75 -23.12 -26.56 -25.06
N THR A 76 -23.61 -27.70 -25.54
CA THR A 76 -24.80 -27.77 -26.40
C THR A 76 -26.06 -27.98 -25.57
N VAL A 77 -27.02 -27.07 -25.70
CA VAL A 77 -28.43 -27.24 -25.29
C VAL A 77 -29.26 -27.22 -26.58
N PRO A 78 -30.36 -28.02 -26.72
CA PRO A 78 -31.10 -28.09 -27.99
C PRO A 78 -31.87 -26.78 -28.21
N GLY A 79 -31.36 -25.95 -29.12
CA GLY A 79 -31.88 -24.61 -29.40
C GLY A 79 -30.80 -23.70 -29.99
N PRO A 80 -30.99 -22.37 -30.04
CA PRO A 80 -30.04 -21.45 -30.66
C PRO A 80 -28.68 -21.49 -29.94
N THR A 81 -27.62 -21.69 -30.71
CA THR A 81 -26.24 -21.74 -30.22
C THR A 81 -25.78 -20.33 -29.84
N VAL A 82 -25.86 -19.99 -28.55
CA VAL A 82 -25.24 -18.76 -28.03
C VAL A 82 -23.80 -19.09 -27.65
N THR A 83 -22.85 -18.54 -28.41
CA THR A 83 -21.41 -18.67 -28.11
C THR A 83 -20.98 -17.46 -27.30
N GLU A 84 -20.97 -17.55 -25.97
CA GLU A 84 -20.36 -16.52 -25.13
C GLU A 84 -18.84 -16.69 -25.13
N THR A 85 -18.14 -15.73 -25.73
CA THR A 85 -16.68 -15.68 -25.74
C THR A 85 -16.21 -14.91 -24.51
N VAL A 86 -15.96 -15.60 -23.40
CA VAL A 86 -15.37 -14.99 -22.20
C VAL A 86 -13.86 -14.83 -22.42
N THR A 87 -13.43 -13.61 -22.74
CA THR A 87 -12.02 -13.26 -22.86
C THR A 87 -11.49 -12.83 -21.50
N THR A 88 -10.85 -13.74 -20.77
CA THR A 88 -10.16 -13.39 -19.52
C THR A 88 -8.78 -12.83 -19.83
N THR A 89 -8.62 -11.51 -19.74
CA THR A 89 -7.31 -10.87 -19.77
C THR A 89 -6.66 -11.00 -18.40
N VAL A 90 -5.68 -11.89 -18.27
CA VAL A 90 -4.85 -11.98 -17.06
C VAL A 90 -3.68 -11.02 -17.24
N THR A 91 -3.83 -9.80 -16.73
CA THR A 91 -2.70 -8.88 -16.60
C THR A 91 -1.78 -9.42 -15.49
N PRO A 92 -0.49 -9.69 -15.77
CA PRO A 92 0.43 -10.11 -14.72
C PRO A 92 0.54 -9.00 -13.67
N ALA A 93 0.47 -9.38 -12.40
CA ALA A 93 0.60 -8.46 -11.28
C ALA A 93 1.89 -7.64 -11.41
N PRO A 94 1.87 -6.33 -11.07
CA PRO A 94 3.09 -5.52 -11.09
C PRO A 94 4.18 -6.16 -10.20
N PRO A 95 5.46 -6.05 -10.59
CA PRO A 95 6.55 -6.62 -9.80
C PRO A 95 6.60 -5.97 -8.41
N LYS A 96 6.70 -6.81 -7.36
CA LYS A 96 6.77 -6.34 -5.97
C LYS A 96 7.93 -5.34 -5.80
N PRO A 97 7.75 -4.23 -5.06
CA PRO A 97 8.82 -3.29 -4.78
C PRO A 97 9.91 -3.98 -3.96
N LYS A 98 11.17 -3.58 -4.18
CA LYS A 98 12.31 -4.10 -3.42
C LYS A 98 12.14 -3.74 -1.93
N PRO A 99 12.52 -4.62 -1.00
CA PRO A 99 12.50 -4.31 0.43
C PRO A 99 13.38 -3.09 0.75
N GLN A 100 12.87 -2.17 1.54
CA GLN A 100 13.60 -0.97 1.98
C GLN A 100 13.73 -0.98 3.51
N ALA A 101 14.88 -0.56 4.03
CA ALA A 101 15.10 -0.44 5.47
C ALA A 101 14.55 0.88 6.03
N ASN A 102 14.26 0.91 7.34
CA ASN A 102 13.81 2.08 8.07
C ASN A 102 12.58 2.77 7.47
N GLY A 103 11.68 2.05 6.82
CA GLY A 103 10.45 2.64 6.28
C GLY A 103 9.38 2.97 7.32
N PHE A 104 8.36 3.69 6.90
CA PHE A 104 7.11 3.93 7.64
C PHE A 104 5.90 3.86 6.71
N LEU A 105 4.73 3.70 7.31
CA LEU A 105 3.47 3.79 6.58
C LEU A 105 2.83 5.15 6.79
N TYR A 106 2.43 5.74 5.69
CA TYR A 106 1.57 6.90 5.65
C TYR A 106 0.18 6.44 5.23
N ILE A 107 -0.83 6.83 6.01
CA ILE A 107 -2.22 6.48 5.77
C ILE A 107 -2.99 7.77 5.50
N ASP A 108 -3.54 7.92 4.31
CA ASP A 108 -4.52 8.96 4.01
C ASP A 108 -5.92 8.45 4.37
N TYR A 109 -6.37 8.80 5.57
CA TYR A 109 -7.69 8.42 6.08
C TYR A 109 -8.85 8.88 5.20
N ARG A 110 -8.66 9.89 4.34
CA ARG A 110 -9.72 10.40 3.45
C ARG A 110 -10.02 9.46 2.29
N LEU A 111 -9.07 8.61 1.93
CA LEU A 111 -9.19 7.62 0.86
C LEU A 111 -9.57 6.24 1.40
N CYS A 112 -9.56 6.05 2.73
CA CYS A 112 -9.88 4.77 3.32
C CYS A 112 -11.40 4.52 3.30
N THR A 113 -11.80 3.42 2.67
CA THR A 113 -13.21 2.97 2.57
C THR A 113 -13.56 1.85 3.55
N GLY A 114 -12.63 1.49 4.44
CA GLY A 114 -12.86 0.41 5.42
C GLY A 114 -13.00 -0.99 4.81
N CYS A 115 -12.55 -1.22 3.57
CA CYS A 115 -12.73 -2.47 2.81
C CYS A 115 -12.05 -3.73 3.40
N MET A 116 -11.26 -3.59 4.48
CA MET A 116 -10.55 -4.67 5.18
C MET A 116 -9.54 -5.50 4.36
N LEU A 117 -9.30 -5.19 3.09
CA LEU A 117 -8.30 -5.90 2.26
C LEU A 117 -6.89 -5.85 2.85
N CYS A 118 -6.52 -4.73 3.47
CA CYS A 118 -5.25 -4.58 4.17
C CYS A 118 -5.11 -5.53 5.38
N ALA A 119 -6.20 -5.77 6.12
CA ALA A 119 -6.23 -6.70 7.24
C ALA A 119 -6.16 -8.15 6.73
N LEU A 120 -6.90 -8.46 5.65
CA LEU A 120 -6.87 -9.77 5.03
C LEU A 120 -5.45 -10.13 4.54
N ALA A 121 -4.82 -9.28 3.73
CA ALA A 121 -3.45 -9.50 3.27
C ALA A 121 -2.47 -9.67 4.43
N CYS A 122 -2.59 -8.84 5.47
CA CYS A 122 -1.74 -8.94 6.65
C CYS A 122 -1.94 -10.25 7.41
N SER A 123 -3.19 -10.71 7.56
CA SER A 123 -3.51 -11.95 8.24
C SER A 123 -2.98 -13.18 7.51
N GLU A 124 -3.08 -13.20 6.18
CA GLU A 124 -2.60 -14.31 5.35
C GLU A 124 -1.09 -14.53 5.50
N ARG A 125 -0.32 -13.44 5.58
CA ARG A 125 1.12 -13.53 5.87
C ARG A 125 1.39 -14.00 7.29
N ASN A 126 0.71 -13.39 8.26
CA ASN A 126 1.02 -13.61 9.66
C ASN A 126 0.61 -14.99 10.16
N ILE A 127 -0.50 -15.55 9.66
CA ILE A 127 -0.90 -16.92 10.03
C ILE A 127 0.16 -17.94 9.56
N LYS A 128 0.74 -17.77 8.37
CA LYS A 128 1.83 -18.62 7.88
C LYS A 128 3.09 -18.52 8.75
N ARG A 129 3.34 -17.33 9.32
CA ARG A 129 4.50 -17.08 10.20
C ARG A 129 4.30 -17.62 11.61
N TYR A 130 3.12 -17.44 12.18
CA TYR A 130 2.87 -17.71 13.60
C TYR A 130 2.20 -19.06 13.86
N ALA A 131 1.44 -19.57 12.90
CA ALA A 131 0.66 -20.80 13.02
C ALA A 131 0.60 -21.53 11.65
N PRO A 132 1.74 -22.04 11.13
CA PRO A 132 1.81 -22.64 9.80
C PRO A 132 0.88 -23.86 9.63
N ASP A 133 0.59 -24.59 10.71
CA ASP A 133 -0.34 -25.72 10.66
C ASP A 133 -1.78 -25.27 10.40
N LEU A 134 -2.21 -24.14 10.98
CA LEU A 134 -3.54 -23.57 10.74
C LEU A 134 -3.65 -22.88 9.36
N ALA A 135 -2.53 -22.37 8.86
CA ALA A 135 -2.47 -21.63 7.60
C ALA A 135 -2.80 -22.49 6.36
N LYS A 136 -2.81 -23.83 6.47
CA LYS A 136 -3.10 -24.75 5.36
C LYS A 136 -4.56 -24.70 4.95
N ASP A 137 -5.46 -24.65 5.92
CA ASP A 137 -6.88 -24.89 5.71
C ASP A 137 -7.75 -23.66 5.99
N THR A 138 -7.18 -22.58 6.53
CA THR A 138 -7.96 -21.43 7.01
C THR A 138 -7.19 -20.12 6.92
N ILE A 139 -7.95 -19.03 6.71
CA ILE A 139 -7.50 -17.66 6.92
C ILE A 139 -8.25 -17.13 8.14
N ASN A 140 -7.54 -16.46 9.05
CA ASN A 140 -8.12 -15.86 10.23
C ASN A 140 -7.66 -14.42 10.39
N ILE A 141 -8.59 -13.47 10.31
CA ILE A 141 -8.36 -12.02 10.36
C ILE A 141 -7.74 -11.59 11.70
N GLU A 142 -7.89 -12.37 12.77
CA GLU A 142 -7.27 -12.08 14.07
C GLU A 142 -5.73 -12.12 14.03
N PHE A 143 -5.11 -12.72 13.01
CA PHE A 143 -3.66 -12.65 12.79
C PHE A 143 -3.22 -11.32 12.14
N ALA A 144 -4.14 -10.44 11.74
CA ALA A 144 -3.79 -9.14 11.16
C ALA A 144 -3.23 -8.19 12.22
N VAL A 145 -2.08 -7.56 11.92
CA VAL A 145 -1.51 -6.46 12.73
C VAL A 145 -1.89 -5.07 12.18
N ILE A 146 -3.07 -4.99 11.59
CA ILE A 146 -3.72 -3.77 11.13
C ILE A 146 -5.23 -3.97 11.18
N ARG A 147 -5.97 -3.03 11.77
CA ARG A 147 -7.43 -3.10 11.91
C ARG A 147 -8.09 -1.79 11.49
N PRO A 148 -8.83 -1.77 10.37
CA PRO A 148 -9.76 -0.69 10.04
C PRO A 148 -10.88 -0.62 11.09
N MET A 149 -10.82 0.39 11.95
CA MET A 149 -11.88 0.69 12.91
C MET A 149 -12.91 1.60 12.24
N ARG A 150 -14.18 1.22 12.36
CA ARG A 150 -15.29 1.93 11.73
C ARG A 150 -15.83 2.99 12.68
N PHE A 151 -15.81 4.24 12.25
CA PHE A 151 -16.44 5.36 12.95
C PHE A 151 -17.57 5.93 12.09
N GLN A 152 -18.29 6.92 12.63
CA GLN A 152 -19.32 7.62 11.88
C GLN A 152 -18.68 8.35 10.69
N TYR A 153 -19.01 7.91 9.47
CA TYR A 153 -18.56 8.48 8.18
C TYR A 153 -17.07 8.37 7.84
N VAL A 154 -16.24 7.80 8.71
CA VAL A 154 -14.80 7.66 8.49
C VAL A 154 -14.31 6.31 9.01
N ASP A 155 -13.47 5.63 8.24
CA ASP A 155 -12.78 4.42 8.69
C ASP A 155 -11.30 4.73 8.97
N ILE A 156 -10.83 4.34 10.16
CA ILE A 156 -9.47 4.61 10.64
C ILE A 156 -8.72 3.28 10.81
N PRO A 157 -7.83 2.90 9.85
CA PRO A 157 -6.95 1.77 10.04
C PRO A 157 -5.87 2.07 11.07
N VAL A 158 -5.85 1.25 12.11
CA VAL A 158 -4.87 1.30 13.19
C VAL A 158 -3.77 0.28 12.92
N VAL A 159 -2.52 0.70 13.06
CA VAL A 159 -1.32 -0.10 12.82
C VAL A 159 -0.16 0.43 13.64
N CYS A 160 0.81 -0.43 13.98
CA CYS A 160 2.06 0.00 14.59
C CYS A 160 2.81 1.04 13.73
N GLY A 161 3.00 2.24 14.28
CA GLY A 161 3.71 3.35 13.62
C GLY A 161 5.24 3.27 13.66
N GLN A 162 5.82 2.21 14.21
CA GLN A 162 7.28 2.06 14.39
C GLN A 162 7.90 3.25 15.17
N CYS A 163 7.31 3.55 16.32
CA CYS A 163 7.77 4.62 17.19
C CYS A 163 9.18 4.32 17.74
N SER A 164 9.98 5.36 17.90
CA SER A 164 11.22 5.33 18.69
C SER A 164 11.08 6.33 19.84
N LEU A 165 11.74 6.10 20.97
CA LEU A 165 11.94 7.16 21.95
C LEU A 165 13.09 8.06 21.49
N TYR A 166 13.17 9.27 22.02
CA TYR A 166 14.27 10.18 21.78
C TYR A 166 15.21 10.17 22.98
N GLU A 167 16.49 9.89 22.74
CA GLU A 167 17.49 9.86 23.81
C GLU A 167 17.57 11.16 24.62
N TRP A 168 17.39 12.32 23.98
CA TRP A 168 17.42 13.62 24.66
C TRP A 168 16.21 13.88 25.56
N ALA A 169 15.06 13.24 25.31
CA ALA A 169 13.82 13.47 26.05
C ALA A 169 13.55 12.36 27.07
N GLU A 170 13.77 11.10 26.69
CA GLU A 170 13.43 9.92 27.49
C GLU A 170 14.65 9.06 27.87
N GLY A 171 15.86 9.45 27.48
CA GLY A 171 17.10 8.75 27.83
C GLY A 171 17.35 7.44 27.07
N THR A 172 16.50 7.09 26.09
CA THR A 172 16.64 5.89 25.28
C THR A 172 16.15 6.11 23.85
N ASN A 173 16.66 5.32 22.89
CA ASN A 173 16.19 5.30 21.50
C ASN A 173 15.28 4.08 21.20
N LEU A 174 14.89 3.34 22.23
CA LEU A 174 14.07 2.14 22.08
C LEU A 174 12.61 2.50 21.83
N PRO A 175 11.84 1.66 21.13
CA PRO A 175 10.39 1.80 21.09
C PRO A 175 9.79 1.73 22.50
N PRO A 176 8.73 2.52 22.83
CA PRO A 176 8.11 2.51 24.15
C PRO A 176 7.68 1.11 24.61
N CYS A 177 7.11 0.32 23.69
CA CYS A 177 6.68 -1.06 23.96
C CYS A 177 7.84 -2.03 24.21
N ALA A 178 9.01 -1.79 23.63
CA ALA A 178 10.22 -2.58 23.89
C ALA A 178 10.86 -2.18 25.22
N TYR A 179 10.85 -0.88 25.56
CA TYR A 179 11.40 -0.37 26.81
C TYR A 179 10.70 -0.94 28.06
N VAL A 180 9.37 -1.11 28.01
CA VAL A 180 8.59 -1.62 29.15
C VAL A 180 8.56 -3.15 29.26
N CYS A 181 9.09 -3.88 28.29
CA CYS A 181 9.04 -5.33 28.27
C CYS A 181 10.05 -5.92 29.28
N PRO A 182 9.60 -6.63 30.35
CA PRO A 182 10.50 -7.13 31.39
C PRO A 182 11.44 -8.23 30.88
N THR A 183 10.99 -9.04 29.91
CA THR A 183 11.78 -10.14 29.32
C THR A 183 12.55 -9.72 28.07
N LYS A 184 12.46 -8.44 27.65
CA LYS A 184 13.07 -7.92 26.41
C LYS A 184 12.72 -8.76 25.18
N ALA A 185 11.46 -9.18 25.08
CA ALA A 185 10.95 -9.96 23.97
C ALA A 185 10.76 -9.14 22.68
N LEU A 186 10.68 -7.80 22.78
CA LEU A 186 10.59 -6.93 21.62
C LEU A 186 11.95 -6.27 21.35
N SER A 187 12.43 -6.37 20.11
CA SER A 187 13.67 -5.75 19.63
C SER A 187 13.44 -5.04 18.30
N VAL A 188 14.39 -4.20 17.91
CA VAL A 188 14.45 -3.62 16.56
C VAL A 188 15.50 -4.39 15.79
N ASN A 189 15.11 -4.93 14.63
CA ASN A 189 16.01 -5.68 13.76
C ASN A 189 16.98 -4.77 12.99
N GLU A 190 17.91 -5.36 12.25
CA GLU A 190 18.89 -4.64 11.42
C GLU A 190 18.25 -3.73 10.36
N MET A 191 17.03 -4.07 9.92
CA MET A 191 16.25 -3.28 8.96
C MET A 191 15.52 -2.10 9.62
N GLY A 192 15.58 -1.94 10.95
CA GLY A 192 14.93 -0.85 11.66
C GLY A 192 13.44 -1.04 11.95
N TYR A 193 12.99 -2.29 11.99
CA TYR A 193 11.62 -2.69 12.28
C TYR A 193 11.51 -3.47 13.57
N LEU A 194 10.39 -3.34 14.27
CA LEU A 194 10.13 -4.15 15.45
C LEU A 194 9.94 -5.62 15.10
N GLU A 195 10.52 -6.47 15.94
CA GLU A 195 10.33 -7.91 15.94
C GLU A 195 9.98 -8.40 17.35
N VAL A 196 9.35 -9.56 17.43
CA VAL A 196 8.99 -10.21 18.70
C VAL A 196 9.66 -11.58 18.74
N ASP A 197 10.48 -11.78 19.75
CA ASP A 197 10.97 -13.09 20.18
C ASP A 197 9.84 -13.81 20.95
N ARG A 198 9.29 -14.86 20.34
CA ARG A 198 8.13 -15.57 20.88
C ARG A 198 8.48 -16.42 22.09
N ASP A 199 9.73 -16.85 22.22
CA ASP A 199 10.18 -17.72 23.31
C ASP A 199 10.32 -16.90 24.61
N LYS A 200 10.76 -15.64 24.48
CA LYS A 200 10.83 -14.69 25.61
C LYS A 200 9.49 -14.03 25.95
N CYS A 201 8.54 -14.01 25.02
CA CYS A 201 7.25 -13.37 25.23
C CYS A 201 6.41 -14.19 26.21
N LEU A 202 6.01 -13.58 27.33
CA LEU A 202 5.13 -14.27 28.31
C LEU A 202 3.69 -14.41 27.81
N GLY A 203 3.22 -13.47 26.97
CA GLY A 203 1.86 -13.44 26.42
C GLY A 203 0.95 -12.44 27.12
N ILE A 204 -0.28 -12.29 26.61
CA ILE A 204 -1.26 -11.33 27.16
C ILE A 204 -1.81 -11.75 28.52
N GLU A 205 -2.02 -13.06 28.75
CA GLU A 205 -2.58 -13.58 30.01
C GLU A 205 -1.66 -13.34 31.22
N THR A 206 -0.35 -13.19 31.00
CA THR A 206 0.64 -13.07 32.08
C THR A 206 1.23 -11.68 32.22
N CYS A 207 1.40 -10.93 31.11
CA CYS A 207 2.15 -9.67 31.14
C CYS A 207 1.41 -8.50 30.53
N GLY A 208 1.07 -8.53 29.24
CA GLY A 208 0.29 -7.46 28.58
C GLY A 208 0.89 -6.05 28.50
N ARG A 209 1.94 -5.71 29.25
CA ARG A 209 2.47 -4.32 29.40
C ARG A 209 2.76 -3.57 28.11
N CYS A 210 3.23 -4.28 27.08
CA CYS A 210 3.48 -3.67 25.78
C CYS A 210 2.20 -3.11 25.15
N LEU A 211 1.07 -3.82 25.32
CA LEU A 211 -0.25 -3.38 24.87
C LEU A 211 -0.71 -2.16 25.64
N GLU A 212 -0.64 -2.21 26.98
CA GLU A 212 -1.10 -1.12 27.87
C GLU A 212 -0.48 0.22 27.47
N VAL A 213 0.85 0.28 27.36
CA VAL A 213 1.55 1.51 26.96
C VAL A 213 1.18 1.94 25.53
N CYS A 214 0.99 0.98 24.63
CA CYS A 214 0.65 1.30 23.24
C CYS A 214 -0.80 1.79 23.10
N GLU A 215 -1.73 1.26 23.88
CA GLU A 215 -3.13 1.68 23.89
C GLU A 215 -3.28 3.06 24.52
N GLU A 216 -2.68 3.25 25.70
CA GLU A 216 -2.74 4.52 26.43
C GLU A 216 -2.20 5.70 25.62
N GLN A 217 -1.05 5.51 24.95
CA GLN A 217 -0.37 6.60 24.25
C GLN A 217 -0.76 6.72 22.77
N PHE A 218 -1.12 5.62 22.11
CA PHE A 218 -1.09 5.52 20.65
C PHE A 218 -2.33 4.85 20.03
N GLY A 219 -3.33 4.45 20.81
CA GLY A 219 -4.53 3.78 20.27
C GLY A 219 -4.29 2.34 19.80
N SER A 220 -3.18 1.72 20.24
CA SER A 220 -2.75 0.33 20.03
C SER A 220 -2.39 -0.10 18.60
N GLY A 221 -1.10 -0.37 18.37
CA GLY A 221 -0.59 -1.10 17.19
C GLY A 221 -0.07 -2.50 17.50
N ILE A 222 -0.40 -3.04 18.69
CA ILE A 222 0.04 -4.36 19.16
C ILE A 222 -1.18 -5.27 19.24
N TYR A 223 -1.04 -6.45 18.65
CA TYR A 223 -2.08 -7.46 18.61
C TYR A 223 -1.56 -8.74 19.25
N PHE A 224 -2.42 -9.71 19.50
CA PHE A 224 -2.03 -10.99 20.08
C PHE A 224 -2.54 -12.14 19.25
N ASP A 225 -1.72 -13.17 19.13
CA ASP A 225 -2.07 -14.40 18.45
C ASP A 225 -3.30 -15.05 19.13
N PRO A 226 -4.37 -15.38 18.40
CA PRO A 226 -5.55 -16.00 18.98
C PRO A 226 -5.28 -17.38 19.60
N VAL A 227 -4.27 -18.11 19.12
CA VAL A 227 -3.90 -19.47 19.54
C VAL A 227 -2.93 -19.43 20.72
N TYR A 228 -1.75 -18.86 20.52
CA TYR A 228 -0.67 -18.91 21.52
C TYR A 228 -0.65 -17.70 22.46
N LYS A 229 -1.54 -16.71 22.25
CA LYS A 229 -1.66 -15.49 23.08
C LYS A 229 -0.35 -14.69 23.20
N LYS A 230 0.57 -14.85 22.25
CA LYS A 230 1.84 -14.11 22.17
C LYS A 230 1.66 -12.80 21.39
N ALA A 231 2.47 -11.80 21.71
CA ALA A 231 2.41 -10.50 21.05
C ALA A 231 2.76 -10.61 19.56
N MET A 232 2.04 -9.87 18.74
CA MET A 232 2.24 -9.69 17.31
C MET A 232 2.34 -8.18 17.05
N VAL A 233 3.45 -7.77 16.45
CA VAL A 233 3.69 -6.39 16.04
C VAL A 233 3.97 -6.36 14.56
N CYS A 234 3.77 -5.21 13.95
CA CYS A 234 4.13 -5.08 12.55
C CYS A 234 5.65 -4.99 12.38
N ASP A 235 6.19 -5.87 11.55
CA ASP A 235 7.60 -5.89 11.13
C ASP A 235 7.80 -5.24 9.74
N MET A 236 6.81 -4.47 9.28
CA MET A 236 6.71 -3.87 7.94
C MET A 236 6.95 -4.86 6.79
N CYS A 237 6.65 -6.14 7.01
CA CYS A 237 6.91 -7.21 6.05
C CYS A 237 8.37 -7.26 5.58
N GLY A 238 9.32 -6.86 6.43
CA GLY A 238 10.74 -6.77 6.08
C GLY A 238 11.09 -5.63 5.11
N GLY A 239 10.21 -4.62 4.96
CA GLY A 239 10.44 -3.45 4.10
C GLY A 239 9.66 -3.43 2.79
N SER A 240 8.80 -4.42 2.56
CA SER A 240 7.88 -4.48 1.42
C SER A 240 6.46 -4.85 1.90
N PRO A 241 5.70 -3.89 2.44
CA PRO A 241 4.41 -4.15 3.09
C PRO A 241 3.33 -4.57 2.09
N GLU A 242 2.84 -5.81 2.19
CA GLU A 242 1.83 -6.40 1.29
C GLU A 242 0.49 -5.66 1.29
N ARG A 243 0.15 -5.04 2.43
CA ARG A 243 -1.05 -4.21 2.57
C ARG A 243 -1.07 -2.94 1.73
N VAL A 244 0.10 -2.47 1.26
CA VAL A 244 0.17 -1.35 0.30
C VAL A 244 -0.32 -1.84 -1.07
N GLU A 245 0.11 -3.03 -1.48
CA GLU A 245 -0.34 -3.65 -2.74
C GLU A 245 -1.82 -4.03 -2.71
N ALA A 246 -2.34 -4.38 -1.53
CA ALA A 246 -3.73 -4.78 -1.36
C ALA A 246 -4.73 -3.61 -1.32
N CYS A 247 -4.27 -2.35 -1.25
CA CYS A 247 -5.15 -1.19 -1.10
C CYS A 247 -5.61 -0.67 -2.48
N PRO A 248 -6.90 -0.80 -2.85
CA PRO A 248 -7.38 -0.34 -4.15
C PRO A 248 -7.47 1.19 -4.28
N GLU A 249 -7.58 1.89 -3.14
CA GLU A 249 -7.77 3.36 -3.07
C GLU A 249 -6.44 4.13 -2.94
N ASP A 250 -5.30 3.43 -2.92
CA ASP A 250 -3.98 4.02 -2.62
C ASP A 250 -3.94 4.82 -1.29
N ALA A 251 -4.80 4.45 -0.34
CA ALA A 251 -4.88 5.10 0.97
C ALA A 251 -3.65 4.81 1.84
N ILE A 252 -3.03 3.64 1.68
CA ILE A 252 -1.86 3.22 2.44
C ILE A 252 -0.63 3.31 1.55
N LYS A 253 0.35 4.12 1.94
CA LYS A 253 1.60 4.33 1.22
C LYS A 253 2.78 3.99 2.10
N PHE A 254 3.84 3.46 1.49
CA PHE A 254 5.08 3.17 2.18
C PHE A 254 6.17 4.12 1.71
N TYR A 255 6.86 4.70 2.67
CA TYR A 255 7.95 5.64 2.45
C TYR A 255 9.17 5.19 3.25
N ALA A 256 10.35 5.23 2.63
CA ALA A 256 11.62 5.03 3.31
C ALA A 256 12.67 6.03 2.79
N PRO A 257 13.60 6.49 3.63
CA PRO A 257 13.70 6.22 5.07
C PRO A 257 12.67 7.01 5.90
N ARG A 258 12.43 6.59 7.13
CA ARG A 258 11.59 7.23 8.14
C ARG A 258 12.31 8.47 8.66
N ILE A 259 11.88 9.63 8.17
CA ILE A 259 12.47 10.94 8.53
C ILE A 259 11.93 11.46 9.86
N LEU A 260 10.70 11.09 10.17
CA LEU A 260 9.96 11.55 11.34
C LEU A 260 9.61 10.35 12.22
N ASN A 261 9.63 10.54 13.53
CA ASN A 261 9.31 9.49 14.48
C ASN A 261 7.85 9.07 14.33
N GLY A 262 7.59 7.75 14.39
CA GLY A 262 6.25 7.17 14.38
C GLY A 262 5.29 7.86 15.36
N ARG A 263 5.80 8.30 16.51
CA ARG A 263 5.05 9.02 17.54
C ARG A 263 4.37 10.31 17.06
N TYR A 264 4.85 10.93 15.97
CA TYR A 264 4.33 12.22 15.49
C TYR A 264 2.91 12.12 14.90
N TRP A 265 2.55 11.00 14.27
CA TRP A 265 1.27 10.81 13.58
C TRP A 265 0.40 9.70 14.17
N VAL A 266 0.91 8.94 15.13
CA VAL A 266 0.11 7.94 15.82
C VAL A 266 -0.66 8.62 16.94
N GLU A 267 -1.97 8.44 16.93
CA GLU A 267 -2.92 9.01 17.88
C GLU A 267 -4.08 8.01 18.02
N ARG A 268 -4.89 8.16 19.07
CA ARG A 268 -6.06 7.31 19.27
C ARG A 268 -7.02 7.36 18.07
N PRO A 269 -7.62 6.22 17.67
CA PRO A 269 -8.44 6.15 16.47
C PRO A 269 -9.70 7.03 16.56
N GLU A 270 -10.28 7.20 17.76
CA GLU A 270 -11.41 8.09 18.01
C GLU A 270 -11.03 9.54 17.68
N ARG A 271 -9.84 9.96 18.13
CA ARG A 271 -9.35 11.30 17.88
C ARG A 271 -9.08 11.51 16.40
N TRP A 272 -8.46 10.55 15.72
CA TRP A 272 -8.29 10.61 14.26
C TRP A 272 -9.63 10.70 13.53
N ALA A 273 -10.63 9.92 13.93
CA ALA A 273 -11.97 9.98 13.35
C ALA A 273 -12.58 11.38 13.48
N GLU A 274 -12.51 12.00 14.66
CA GLU A 274 -12.96 13.38 14.87
C GLU A 274 -12.19 14.39 14.00
N LEU A 275 -10.86 14.27 13.93
CA LEU A 275 -10.02 15.17 13.14
C LEU A 275 -10.36 15.09 11.65
N VAL A 276 -10.52 13.88 11.14
CA VAL A 276 -10.84 13.62 9.73
C VAL A 276 -12.28 14.04 9.43
N TYR A 277 -13.24 13.71 10.30
CA TYR A 277 -14.62 14.16 10.19
C TYR A 277 -14.71 15.69 10.15
N ALA A 278 -14.09 16.38 11.11
CA ALA A 278 -14.08 17.84 11.15
C ALA A 278 -13.42 18.47 9.91
N LYS A 279 -12.43 17.79 9.32
CA LYS A 279 -11.78 18.23 8.08
C LYS A 279 -12.65 18.01 6.84
N LEU A 280 -13.35 16.88 6.76
CA LEU A 280 -14.26 16.54 5.65
C LEU A 280 -15.50 17.43 5.62
N TYR A 281 -16.08 17.73 6.79
CA TYR A 281 -17.30 18.54 6.91
C TYR A 281 -17.04 20.02 7.26
N GLU A 282 -15.78 20.43 7.25
CA GLU A 282 -15.34 21.80 7.56
C GLU A 282 -15.84 22.33 8.91
N TRP A 283 -16.18 21.44 9.84
CA TRP A 283 -16.85 21.78 11.11
C TRP A 283 -16.04 22.79 11.93
N ARG A 284 -14.71 22.61 11.99
CA ARG A 284 -13.83 23.51 12.75
C ARG A 284 -13.60 24.86 12.09
N ARG A 285 -13.84 24.99 10.77
CA ARG A 285 -13.81 26.29 10.08
C ARG A 285 -15.05 27.11 10.39
N LYS A 286 -16.22 26.46 10.47
CA LYS A 286 -17.49 27.12 10.85
C LYS A 286 -17.48 27.70 12.26
N ILE A 287 -16.89 27.00 13.23
CA ILE A 287 -16.76 27.50 14.63
C ILE A 287 -15.90 28.77 14.73
N ALA A 288 -14.97 29.00 13.79
CA ALA A 288 -14.10 30.18 13.81
C ALA A 288 -14.72 31.40 13.10
N GLU A 289 -15.86 31.22 12.44
CA GLU A 289 -16.60 32.28 11.73
C GLU A 289 -17.77 32.85 12.57
N ASP A 290 -18.14 32.16 13.66
CA ASP A 290 -19.12 32.58 14.67
C ASP A 290 -18.44 33.20 15.91
#